data_AF-A0A2M6XA85-F1
#
_entry.id   AF-A0A2M6XA85-F1
#
_cell.length_a   1.000
_cell.length_b   1.000
_cell.length_c   1.000
_cell.angle_alpha   90.00
_cell.angle_beta   90.00
_cell.angle_gamma   90.00
#
_symmetry.space_group_name_H-M   'P 1'
#
loop_
_entity.id
_entity.type
_entity.pdbx_description
1 polymer ?
#
loop_
_entity_poly.entity_id
_entity_poly.type
_entity_poly.pdbx_seq_one_letter_code
_entity_poly.pdbx_strand_id
1 'polypeptide(L)'
;MTNDVAYCGLYCSKCYKNTVSSAAKNLKRVVLRAKNVCGKKYLMSQEMKKKLDNLIALRCANFCRAGGGGKSDCKVKICCLDKTLDGCWQCKGFTKCNLLNNRFKKIF
;
A
#
# COMPACT_ATOMS: atom_id res chain seq x y z
N MET A 1 11.33 -14.78 5.09
CA MET A 1 9.93 -14.34 4.93
C MET A 1 9.54 -13.45 6.11
N THR A 2 9.82 -12.15 6.10
CA THR A 2 9.45 -11.26 7.25
C THR A 2 9.23 -9.78 6.92
N ASN A 3 9.44 -9.34 5.67
CA ASN A 3 9.39 -7.91 5.32
C ASN A 3 8.02 -7.40 4.84
N ASP A 4 7.03 -8.28 4.66
CA ASP A 4 5.69 -7.88 4.22
C ASP A 4 4.79 -7.44 5.36
N VAL A 5 5.27 -7.39 6.59
CA VAL A 5 4.44 -7.08 7.76
C VAL A 5 4.49 -5.59 8.09
N ALA A 6 3.33 -4.95 8.27
CA ALA A 6 3.22 -3.53 8.67
C ALA A 6 2.77 -3.37 10.12
N TYR A 7 3.09 -2.23 10.74
CA TYR A 7 2.66 -1.93 12.12
C TYR A 7 1.14 -1.95 12.33
N CYS A 8 0.34 -1.68 11.28
CA CYS A 8 -1.12 -1.63 11.36
C CYS A 8 -1.83 -2.97 11.25
N GLY A 9 -1.12 -4.09 11.27
CA GLY A 9 -1.73 -5.43 11.19
C GLY A 9 -2.18 -5.80 9.78
N LEU A 10 -1.87 -4.94 8.81
CA LEU A 10 -1.91 -5.26 7.40
C LEU A 10 -0.57 -5.81 6.92
N TYR A 11 -0.62 -6.63 5.88
CA TYR A 11 0.55 -6.82 5.02
C TYR A 11 0.79 -5.56 4.17
N CYS A 12 2.04 -5.17 3.98
CA CYS A 12 2.43 -4.05 3.13
C CYS A 12 1.87 -4.19 1.71
N SER A 13 1.82 -5.42 1.17
CA SER A 13 1.22 -5.74 -0.13
C SER A 13 -0.28 -5.40 -0.22
N LYS A 14 -1.00 -5.45 0.91
CA LYS A 14 -2.43 -5.13 1.02
C LYS A 14 -2.70 -3.67 1.40
N CYS A 15 -1.66 -2.86 1.59
CA CYS A 15 -1.80 -1.42 1.85
C CYS A 15 -2.25 -0.69 0.58
N TYR A 16 -3.18 0.27 0.72
CA TYR A 16 -3.75 1.02 -0.41
C TYR A 16 -2.68 1.62 -1.35
N LYS A 17 -1.56 2.12 -0.82
CA LYS A 17 -0.45 2.66 -1.64
C LYS A 17 0.10 1.63 -2.61
N ASN A 18 0.38 0.42 -2.11
CA ASN A 18 0.92 -0.67 -2.92
C ASN A 18 -0.16 -1.28 -3.81
N THR A 19 -1.41 -1.38 -3.33
CA THR A 19 -2.55 -1.85 -4.13
C THR A 19 -2.82 -0.94 -5.32
N VAL A 20 -2.94 0.37 -5.10
CA VAL A 20 -3.17 1.39 -6.15
C VAL A 20 -1.99 1.43 -7.11
N SER A 21 -0.76 1.49 -6.61
CA SER A 21 0.44 1.49 -7.46
C SER A 21 0.53 0.25 -8.35
N SER A 22 0.25 -0.93 -7.79
CA SER A 22 0.27 -2.19 -8.54
C SER A 22 -0.84 -2.27 -9.58
N ALA A 23 -2.04 -1.83 -9.24
CA ALA A 23 -3.17 -1.76 -10.17
C ALA A 23 -2.86 -0.80 -11.33
N ALA A 24 -2.34 0.39 -11.04
CA ALA A 24 -1.96 1.37 -12.06
C ALA A 24 -0.84 0.85 -12.98
N LYS A 25 0.19 0.18 -12.42
CA LYS A 25 1.26 -0.46 -13.19
C LYS A 25 0.73 -1.53 -14.14
N ASN A 26 -0.18 -2.39 -13.65
CA ASN A 26 -0.79 -3.44 -14.45
C ASN A 26 -1.66 -2.85 -15.56
N LEU A 27 -2.51 -1.87 -15.24
CA LEU A 27 -3.34 -1.18 -16.24
C LEU A 27 -2.48 -0.52 -17.31
N LYS A 28 -1.44 0.23 -16.94
CA LYS A 28 -0.49 0.84 -17.88
C LYS A 28 0.10 -0.20 -18.83
N ARG A 29 0.54 -1.36 -18.30
CA ARG A 29 1.12 -2.45 -19.10
C ARG A 29 0.11 -3.02 -20.09
N VAL A 30 -1.09 -3.35 -19.64
CA VAL A 30 -2.14 -3.97 -20.48
C VAL A 30 -2.60 -3.02 -21.59
N VAL A 31 -2.80 -1.74 -21.26
CA VAL A 31 -3.23 -0.72 -22.23
C VAL A 31 -2.13 -0.44 -23.27
N LEU A 32 -0.85 -0.38 -22.87
CA LEU A 32 0.26 -0.24 -23.82
C LEU A 32 0.34 -1.44 -24.76
N ARG A 33 0.15 -2.67 -24.25
CA ARG A 33 0.10 -3.87 -25.07
C ARG A 33 -1.05 -3.81 -26.07
N ALA A 34 -2.25 -3.43 -25.62
CA ALA A 34 -3.41 -3.28 -26.49
C ALA A 34 -3.15 -2.24 -27.59
N LYS A 35 -2.59 -1.07 -27.26
CA LYS A 35 -2.21 -0.03 -28.22
C LYS A 35 -1.26 -0.55 -29.30
N ASN A 36 -0.25 -1.34 -28.91
CA ASN A 36 0.72 -1.89 -29.87
C ASN A 36 0.10 -2.93 -30.80
N VAL A 37 -0.88 -3.71 -30.31
CA VAL A 37 -1.58 -4.73 -31.11
C VAL A 37 -2.60 -4.10 -32.07
N CYS A 38 -3.41 -3.16 -31.59
CA CYS A 38 -4.52 -2.63 -32.38
C CYS A 38 -4.22 -1.29 -33.08
N GLY A 39 -3.03 -0.70 -32.87
CA GLY A 39 -2.60 0.58 -33.48
C GLY A 39 -3.37 1.82 -32.99
N LYS A 40 -4.31 1.67 -32.04
CA LYS A 40 -5.22 2.75 -31.63
C LYS A 40 -4.53 3.72 -30.66
N LYS A 41 -4.14 4.88 -31.18
CA LYS A 41 -3.44 5.94 -30.42
C LYS A 41 -4.23 6.45 -29.19
N TYR A 42 -5.58 6.42 -29.24
CA TYR A 42 -6.44 6.91 -28.15
C TYR A 42 -6.35 6.09 -26.86
N LEU A 43 -5.88 4.83 -26.93
CA LEU A 43 -5.79 3.96 -25.76
C LEU A 43 -4.80 4.47 -24.72
N MET A 44 -3.77 5.21 -25.14
CA MET A 44 -2.77 5.76 -24.22
C MET A 44 -2.35 7.15 -24.67
N SER A 45 -3.05 8.16 -24.17
CA SER A 45 -2.67 9.56 -24.26
C SER A 45 -1.50 9.88 -23.30
N GLN A 46 -0.79 10.99 -23.55
CA GLN A 46 0.28 11.43 -22.64
C GLN A 46 -0.27 11.79 -21.25
N GLU A 47 -1.47 12.37 -21.19
CA GLU A 47 -2.12 12.70 -19.93
C GLU A 47 -2.47 11.44 -19.12
N MET A 48 -3.03 10.41 -19.76
CA MET A 48 -3.31 9.13 -19.11
C MET A 48 -2.03 8.48 -18.61
N LYS A 49 -0.96 8.48 -19.43
CA LYS A 49 0.35 7.97 -19.04
C LYS A 49 0.88 8.68 -17.79
N LYS A 50 0.83 10.02 -17.76
CA LYS A 50 1.27 10.84 -16.61
C LYS A 50 0.44 10.56 -15.36
N LYS A 51 -0.89 10.47 -15.49
CA LYS A 51 -1.79 10.11 -14.38
C LYS A 51 -1.45 8.73 -13.80
N LEU A 52 -1.24 7.73 -14.66
CA LEU A 52 -0.83 6.39 -14.23
C LEU A 52 0.55 6.39 -13.56
N ASP A 53 1.51 7.14 -14.09
CA ASP A 53 2.85 7.25 -13.50
C ASP A 53 2.81 7.87 -12.10
N ASN A 54 1.97 8.90 -11.89
CA ASN A 54 1.75 9.47 -10.56
C ASN A 54 1.14 8.46 -9.58
N LEU A 55 0.18 7.63 -10.04
CA LEU A 55 -0.41 6.57 -9.21
C LEU A 55 0.60 5.46 -8.89
N ILE A 56 1.48 5.11 -9.84
CA ILE A 56 2.57 4.15 -9.63
C ILE A 56 3.54 4.68 -8.57
N ALA A 57 3.86 5.97 -8.61
CA ALA A 57 4.75 6.64 -7.66
C ALA A 57 4.22 6.68 -6.21
N LEU A 58 2.93 6.36 -5.97
CA LEU A 58 2.41 6.18 -4.61
C LEU A 58 3.05 5.01 -3.86
N ARG A 59 3.77 4.11 -4.56
CA ARG A 59 4.46 2.96 -3.94
C ARG A 59 5.34 3.43 -2.79
N CYS A 60 5.29 2.72 -1.66
CA CYS A 60 6.20 3.02 -0.56
C CYS A 60 7.65 2.73 -0.99
N ALA A 61 8.55 3.70 -0.82
CA ALA A 61 9.98 3.50 -1.03
C ALA A 61 10.59 2.57 0.03
N ASN A 62 10.16 2.73 1.28
CA ASN A 62 10.55 1.90 2.41
C ASN A 62 9.30 1.23 3.01
N PHE A 63 9.41 -0.02 3.46
CA PHE A 63 8.33 -0.69 4.18
C PHE A 63 8.11 -0.04 5.56
N CYS A 64 6.93 -0.21 6.15
CA CYS A 64 6.57 0.44 7.41
C CYS A 64 7.60 0.20 8.52
N ARG A 65 8.09 -1.04 8.65
CA ARG A 65 9.14 -1.41 9.61
C ARG A 65 10.49 -0.77 9.33
N ALA A 66 10.88 -0.69 8.06
CA ALA A 66 12.11 -0.04 7.60
C ALA A 66 11.98 1.50 7.54
N GLY A 67 11.04 2.08 8.29
CA GLY A 67 10.86 3.54 8.41
C GLY A 67 9.87 4.17 7.44
N GLY A 68 9.39 3.49 6.40
CA GLY A 68 8.53 4.09 5.36
C GLY A 68 7.03 4.09 5.65
N GLY A 69 6.63 4.13 6.93
CA GLY A 69 5.23 4.24 7.35
C GLY A 69 4.50 5.34 6.55
N GLY A 70 3.37 5.00 5.94
CA GLY A 70 2.75 5.80 4.86
C GLY A 70 2.52 7.28 5.15
N LYS A 71 2.43 7.67 6.43
CA LYS A 71 2.63 9.04 6.91
C LYS A 71 3.65 9.04 8.03
N SER A 72 4.39 10.13 8.19
CA SER A 72 5.33 10.34 9.31
C SER A 72 4.64 10.24 10.68
N ASP A 73 3.39 10.70 10.77
CA ASP A 73 2.54 10.78 11.96
C ASP A 73 1.62 9.57 12.17
N CYS A 74 1.95 8.40 11.61
CA CYS A 74 1.11 7.21 11.73
C CYS A 74 0.95 6.79 13.20
N LYS A 75 -0.22 7.07 13.80
CA LYS A 75 -0.54 6.77 15.21
C LYS A 75 -0.32 5.31 15.60
N VAL A 76 -0.60 4.37 14.68
CA VAL A 76 -0.40 2.94 14.96
C VAL A 76 1.08 2.57 14.99
N LYS A 77 1.90 3.14 14.10
CA LYS A 77 3.36 2.98 14.10
C LYS A 77 3.93 3.50 15.42
N ILE A 78 3.57 4.73 15.79
CA ILE A 78 4.02 5.37 17.04
C ILE A 78 3.66 4.46 18.23
N CYS A 79 2.40 4.05 18.33
CA CYS A 79 1.95 3.17 19.41
C CYS A 79 2.68 1.81 19.47
N CYS A 80 3.00 1.19 18.33
CA CYS A 80 3.76 -0.05 18.31
C CYS A 80 5.21 0.18 18.76
N LEU A 81 5.86 1.25 18.29
CA LEU A 81 7.23 1.59 18.69
C LEU A 81 7.33 1.89 20.19
N ASP A 82 6.41 2.69 20.73
CA ASP A 82 6.37 3.03 22.17
C ASP A 82 6.19 1.79 23.06
N LYS A 83 5.45 0.80 22.56
CA LYS A 83 5.19 -0.47 23.24
C LYS A 83 6.18 -1.57 22.87
N THR A 84 7.24 -1.23 22.14
CA THR A 84 8.26 -2.16 21.64
C THR A 84 7.68 -3.39 20.91
N LEU A 85 6.57 -3.18 20.21
CA LEU A 85 5.88 -4.22 19.44
C LEU A 85 6.38 -4.27 18.01
N ASP A 86 6.54 -5.49 17.56
CA ASP A 86 6.80 -5.85 16.16
C ASP A 86 5.64 -5.48 15.22
N GLY A 87 4.44 -5.33 15.79
CA GLY A 87 3.28 -4.75 15.16
C GLY A 87 2.02 -5.00 15.97
N CYS A 88 0.90 -4.43 15.54
CA CYS A 88 -0.26 -4.32 16.41
C CYS A 88 -0.91 -5.67 16.79
N TRP A 89 -0.66 -6.77 16.07
CA TRP A 89 -1.19 -8.11 16.41
C TRP A 89 -0.60 -8.66 17.72
N GLN A 90 0.56 -8.16 18.17
CA GLN A 90 1.13 -8.53 19.48
C GLN A 90 0.43 -7.81 20.65
N CYS A 91 -0.37 -6.78 20.37
CA CYS A 91 -1.05 -6.02 21.40
C CYS A 91 -2.21 -6.83 21.99
N LYS A 92 -2.25 -7.04 23.31
CA LYS A 92 -3.37 -7.72 24.00
C LYS A 92 -4.73 -7.07 23.73
N GLY A 93 -4.76 -5.77 23.49
CA GLY A 93 -5.97 -5.00 23.15
C GLY A 93 -6.30 -4.92 21.66
N PHE A 94 -5.64 -5.71 20.79
CA PHE A 94 -5.76 -5.61 19.33
C PHE A 94 -7.21 -5.63 18.82
N THR A 95 -8.02 -6.59 19.29
CA THR A 95 -9.42 -6.79 18.85
C THR A 95 -10.33 -5.60 19.16
N LYS A 96 -10.04 -4.88 20.25
CA LYS A 96 -10.80 -3.70 20.71
C LYS A 96 -10.11 -2.38 20.40
N CYS A 97 -9.03 -2.37 19.62
CA CYS A 97 -8.23 -1.17 19.39
C CYS A 97 -8.97 -0.15 18.51
N ASN A 98 -9.06 1.09 18.98
CA ASN A 98 -9.69 2.21 18.25
C ASN A 98 -8.73 2.90 17.26
N LEU A 99 -7.42 2.66 17.38
CA LEU A 99 -6.43 3.16 16.40
C LEU A 99 -6.43 2.35 15.10
N LEU A 100 -6.96 1.12 15.14
CA LEU A 100 -7.07 0.25 13.99
C LEU A 100 -8.44 0.41 13.34
N ASN A 101 -8.44 0.65 12.03
CA ASN A 101 -9.67 0.68 11.24
C ASN A 101 -10.37 -0.69 11.30
N ASN A 102 -11.70 -0.73 11.36
CA ASN A 102 -12.47 -1.97 11.57
C ASN A 102 -12.24 -3.02 10.47
N ARG A 103 -11.78 -2.63 9.27
CA ARG A 103 -11.36 -3.55 8.20
C ARG A 103 -10.18 -4.46 8.59
N PHE A 104 -9.44 -4.14 9.64
CA PHE A 104 -8.29 -4.92 10.12
C PHE A 104 -8.63 -5.89 11.26
N LYS A 105 -9.87 -5.85 11.78
CA LYS A 105 -10.36 -6.71 12.87
C LYS A 105 -11.02 -8.01 12.40
N LYS A 106 -11.14 -8.22 11.08
CA LYS A 106 -11.83 -9.39 10.48
C LYS A 106 -10.89 -10.48 9.95
N ILE A 107 -9.58 -10.32 10.14
CA ILE A 107 -8.56 -11.22 9.55
C ILE A 107 -7.99 -12.21 10.60
N PHE A 108 -8.35 -12.04 11.88
CA PHE A 108 -7.98 -12.93 12.98
C PHE A 108 -9.19 -13.19 13.86
#